data_AF-A0A4V2UIZ4-F1
#
_entry.id   AF-A0A4V2UIZ4-F1
#
_cell.length_a   1.000
_cell.length_b   1.000
_cell.length_c   1.000
_cell.angle_alpha   90.00
_cell.angle_beta   90.00
_cell.angle_gamma   90.00
#
_symmetry.space_group_name_H-M   'P 1'
#
loop_
_entity.id
_entity.type
_entity.pdbx_description
1 polymer ?
#
loop_
_entity_poly.entity_id
_entity_poly.type
_entity_poly.pdbx_seq_one_letter_code
_entity_poly.pdbx_strand_id
1 'polypeptide(L)'
;MSVVAATGVDNEYLAFTLGEEEYGIAILKVQEIRGYETVTRIANAPDFIKGVVNLRGIIVPIIDMRIKLNLGTPTYDQFTVVIILNLRGREVGMVVDSVSDVISLSPEQVRPAPEMGTAMNTDHLIGLGTLDQRMVILVDIDKLMSSTEMGLIEKIHA
;
A
#
# COMPACT_ATOMS: atom_id res chain seq x y z
N MET A 1 3.65 0.02 33.49
CA MET A 1 2.64 0.65 32.62
C MET A 1 3.35 1.75 31.87
N SER A 2 3.98 1.42 30.75
CA SER A 2 4.78 2.38 29.98
C SER A 2 3.95 2.83 28.79
N VAL A 3 3.41 4.03 28.88
CA VAL A 3 2.84 4.75 27.74
C VAL A 3 4.04 5.26 26.95
N VAL A 4 4.35 4.60 25.84
CA VAL A 4 5.33 5.12 24.88
C VAL A 4 4.60 6.22 24.12
N ALA A 5 4.94 7.47 24.43
CA ALA A 5 4.47 8.63 23.68
C ALA A 5 5.12 8.58 22.29
N ALA A 6 4.34 8.23 21.27
CA ALA A 6 4.76 8.36 19.88
C ALA A 6 4.69 9.84 19.49
N THR A 7 5.86 10.44 19.28
CA THR A 7 6.06 11.85 18.96
C THR A 7 5.79 12.12 17.48
N GLY A 8 4.69 12.81 17.18
CA GLY A 8 4.64 13.91 16.21
C GLY A 8 4.72 13.66 14.69
N VAL A 9 5.15 12.49 14.19
CA VAL A 9 5.13 12.17 12.74
C VAL A 9 4.88 10.69 12.44
N ASP A 10 5.10 9.81 13.43
CA ASP A 10 4.97 8.35 13.29
C ASP A 10 3.52 7.83 13.19
N ASN A 11 2.54 8.73 13.21
CA ASN A 11 1.10 8.42 13.31
C ASN A 11 0.28 9.03 12.15
N GLU A 12 0.95 9.53 11.12
CA GLU A 12 0.29 10.04 9.92
C GLU A 12 0.23 8.95 8.86
N TYR A 13 -0.97 8.74 8.32
CA TYR A 13 -1.27 7.73 7.33
C TYR A 13 -1.86 8.37 6.09
N LEU A 14 -1.37 7.96 4.91
CA LEU A 14 -2.06 8.23 3.66
C LEU A 14 -3.24 7.26 3.54
N ALA A 15 -4.46 7.79 3.59
CA ALA A 15 -5.67 7.02 3.36
C ALA A 15 -5.95 6.90 1.86
N PHE A 16 -6.30 5.70 1.41
CA PHE A 16 -6.65 5.40 0.03
C PHE A 16 -7.72 4.31 -0.02
N THR A 17 -8.44 4.25 -1.13
CA THR A 17 -9.54 3.30 -1.32
C THR A 17 -9.12 2.16 -2.23
N LEU A 18 -9.53 0.94 -1.87
CA LEU A 18 -9.48 -0.25 -2.71
C LEU A 18 -10.84 -0.94 -2.66
N GLY A 19 -11.57 -0.91 -3.77
CA GLY A 19 -12.93 -1.40 -3.85
C GLY A 19 -13.86 -0.56 -2.98
N GLU A 20 -14.46 -1.21 -1.97
CA GLU A 20 -15.36 -0.58 -1.00
C GLU A 20 -14.67 -0.29 0.34
N GLU A 21 -13.39 -0.63 0.47
CA GLU A 21 -12.64 -0.54 1.71
C GLU A 21 -11.62 0.59 1.68
N GLU A 22 -11.40 1.22 2.83
CA GLU A 22 -10.41 2.27 3.02
C GLU A 22 -9.19 1.72 3.77
N TYR A 23 -8.02 1.94 3.19
CA TYR A 23 -6.73 1.46 3.67
C TYR A 23 -5.82 2.64 3.99
N GLY A 24 -4.87 2.41 4.89
CA GLY A 24 -3.92 3.40 5.35
C GLY A 24 -2.50 2.86 5.40
N ILE A 25 -1.55 3.63 4.86
CA ILE A 25 -0.11 3.35 4.97
C ILE A 25 0.60 4.55 5.59
N ALA A 26 1.70 4.31 6.31
CA ALA A 26 2.48 5.38 6.90
C ALA A 26 2.95 6.38 5.83
N ILE A 27 2.65 7.67 6.02
CA ILE A 27 2.97 8.72 5.04
C ILE A 27 4.48 8.81 4.76
N LEU A 28 5.29 8.47 5.76
CA LEU A 28 6.75 8.46 5.68
C LEU A 28 7.30 7.47 4.63
N LYS A 29 6.49 6.50 4.18
CA LYS A 29 6.85 5.54 3.14
C LYS A 29 6.53 6.04 1.74
N VAL A 30 5.68 7.06 1.62
CA VAL A 30 5.22 7.62 0.36
C VAL A 30 6.26 8.61 -0.16
N GLN A 31 6.77 8.37 -1.37
CA GLN A 31 7.66 9.28 -2.09
C GLN A 31 6.86 10.30 -2.88
N GLU A 32 5.90 9.83 -3.68
CA GLU A 32 5.06 10.66 -4.52
C GLU A 32 3.79 9.90 -4.95
N ILE A 33 2.79 10.64 -5.43
CA ILE A 33 1.54 10.11 -5.96
C ILE A 33 1.42 10.60 -7.40
N ARG A 34 1.14 9.70 -8.33
CA ARG A 34 0.98 10.02 -9.75
C ARG A 34 -0.34 9.48 -10.28
N GLY A 35 -0.87 10.09 -11.33
CA GLY A 35 -1.98 9.49 -12.09
C GLY A 35 -1.58 8.15 -12.68
N TYR A 36 -2.55 7.25 -12.85
CA TYR A 36 -2.30 5.98 -13.53
C TYR A 36 -1.93 6.20 -15.00
N GLU A 37 -0.72 5.78 -15.37
CA GLU A 37 -0.20 5.85 -16.74
C GLU A 37 0.05 4.44 -17.30
N THR A 38 0.32 4.37 -18.62
CA THR A 38 0.59 3.08 -19.27
C THR A 38 1.89 2.49 -18.75
N VAL A 39 1.82 1.29 -18.17
CA VAL A 39 2.99 0.57 -17.67
C VAL A 39 3.58 -0.36 -18.73
N THR A 40 4.90 -0.57 -18.69
CA THR A 40 5.56 -1.57 -19.54
C THR A 40 5.36 -2.94 -18.91
N ARG A 41 4.55 -3.79 -19.55
CA ARG A 41 4.28 -5.15 -19.05
C ARG A 41 5.54 -6.01 -19.08
N ILE A 42 5.73 -6.80 -18.03
CA ILE A 42 6.80 -7.81 -17.94
C ILE A 42 6.22 -9.17 -18.34
N ALA A 43 6.87 -9.85 -19.28
CA ALA A 43 6.50 -11.21 -19.64
C ALA A 43 6.80 -12.18 -18.48
N ASN A 44 5.87 -13.11 -18.22
CA ASN A 44 5.97 -14.12 -17.15
C ASN A 44 5.98 -13.57 -15.71
N ALA A 45 5.61 -12.29 -15.51
CA ALA A 45 5.39 -11.77 -14.17
C ALA A 45 4.05 -12.29 -13.60
N PRO A 46 3.95 -12.47 -12.27
CA PRO A 46 2.68 -12.75 -11.60
C PRO A 46 1.62 -11.69 -11.91
N ASP A 47 0.34 -12.07 -11.92
CA ASP A 47 -0.78 -11.17 -12.30
C ASP A 47 -0.89 -9.90 -11.44
N PHE A 48 -0.43 -9.95 -10.18
CA PHE A 48 -0.41 -8.78 -9.31
C PHE A 48 0.65 -7.74 -9.73
N ILE A 49 1.63 -8.12 -10.55
CA ILE A 49 2.59 -7.19 -11.14
C ILE A 49 2.06 -6.73 -12.49
N LYS A 50 1.65 -5.46 -12.57
CA LYS A 50 1.18 -4.88 -13.83
C LYS A 50 2.32 -4.66 -14.81
N GLY A 51 3.51 -4.40 -14.29
CA GLY A 51 4.71 -4.18 -15.09
C GLY A 51 5.68 -3.26 -14.37
N VAL A 52 6.39 -2.45 -15.13
CA VAL A 52 7.31 -1.43 -14.64
C VAL A 52 7.08 -0.09 -15.32
N VAL A 53 7.44 0.98 -14.62
CA VAL A 53 7.52 2.34 -15.15
C VAL A 53 8.94 2.86 -14.98
N ASN A 54 9.34 3.76 -15.87
CA ASN A 54 10.61 4.46 -15.72
C ASN A 54 10.34 5.78 -14.99
N LEU A 55 10.78 5.87 -13.73
CA LEU A 55 10.70 7.08 -12.92
C LEU A 55 12.10 7.68 -12.82
N ARG A 56 12.34 8.80 -13.51
CA ARG A 56 13.61 9.54 -13.49
C ARG A 56 14.86 8.68 -13.78
N GLY A 57 14.72 7.68 -14.66
CA GLY A 57 15.79 6.75 -15.01
C GLY A 57 15.82 5.48 -14.17
N ILE A 58 14.96 5.35 -13.16
CA ILE A 58 14.86 4.17 -12.28
C ILE A 58 13.65 3.33 -12.70
N ILE A 59 13.85 2.02 -12.79
CA ILE A 59 12.80 1.07 -13.13
C ILE A 59 12.02 0.73 -11.86
N VAL A 60 10.79 1.25 -11.78
CA VAL A 60 9.91 1.06 -10.64
C VAL A 60 8.85 0.01 -10.98
N PRO A 61 8.80 -1.13 -10.27
CA PRO A 61 7.74 -2.12 -10.45
C PRO A 61 6.40 -1.57 -9.97
N ILE A 62 5.36 -1.80 -10.76
CA ILE A 62 3.99 -1.39 -10.46
C ILE A 62 3.16 -2.62 -10.10
N ILE A 63 2.63 -2.61 -8.89
CA ILE A 63 1.85 -3.68 -8.29
C ILE A 63 0.38 -3.23 -8.21
N ASP A 64 -0.53 -4.08 -8.66
CA ASP A 64 -1.96 -3.85 -8.50
C ASP A 64 -2.43 -4.40 -7.16
N MET A 65 -2.89 -3.50 -6.29
CA MET A 65 -3.30 -3.87 -4.94
C MET A 65 -4.62 -4.62 -4.89
N ARG A 66 -5.55 -4.38 -5.83
CA ARG A 66 -6.80 -5.16 -5.87
C ARG A 66 -6.52 -6.61 -6.20
N ILE A 67 -5.61 -6.87 -7.15
CA ILE A 67 -5.20 -8.24 -7.47
C ILE A 67 -4.42 -8.85 -6.31
N LYS A 68 -3.46 -8.11 -5.75
CA LYS A 68 -2.60 -8.59 -4.67
C LYS A 68 -3.39 -8.95 -3.41
N LEU A 69 -4.40 -8.14 -3.06
CA LEU A 69 -5.27 -8.36 -1.92
C LEU A 69 -6.51 -9.19 -2.28
N ASN A 70 -6.63 -9.65 -3.53
CA ASN A 70 -7.77 -10.42 -4.01
C ASN A 70 -9.14 -9.74 -3.75
N LEU A 71 -9.18 -8.40 -3.84
CA LEU A 71 -10.34 -7.54 -3.58
C LEU A 71 -11.25 -7.38 -4.81
N GLY A 72 -11.33 -8.42 -5.64
CA GLY A 72 -12.12 -8.42 -6.87
C GLY A 72 -11.37 -7.90 -8.10
N THR A 73 -12.12 -7.49 -9.13
CA THR A 73 -11.55 -7.12 -10.43
C THR A 73 -11.15 -5.64 -10.42
N PRO A 74 -9.92 -5.28 -10.82
CA PRO A 74 -9.50 -3.89 -10.88
C PRO A 74 -10.23 -3.13 -11.99
N THR A 75 -10.72 -1.95 -11.64
CA THR A 75 -11.31 -0.98 -12.57
C THR A 75 -10.38 0.21 -12.66
N TYR A 76 -9.85 0.46 -13.85
CA TYR A 76 -8.99 1.63 -14.08
C TYR A 76 -9.83 2.77 -14.64
N ASP A 77 -9.94 3.84 -13.88
CA ASP A 77 -10.61 5.06 -14.26
C ASP A 77 -9.69 6.28 -14.07
N GLN A 78 -10.23 7.48 -14.20
CA GLN A 78 -9.49 8.72 -14.02
C GLN A 78 -9.08 9.00 -12.56
N PHE A 79 -9.66 8.30 -11.60
CA PHE A 79 -9.35 8.44 -10.16
C PHE A 79 -8.23 7.50 -9.75
N THR A 80 -7.99 6.45 -10.55
CA THR A 80 -6.90 5.50 -10.33
C THR A 80 -5.56 6.22 -10.31
N VAL A 81 -4.83 6.00 -9.23
CA VAL A 81 -3.51 6.61 -9.00
C VAL A 81 -2.49 5.54 -8.65
N VAL A 82 -1.23 5.88 -8.89
CA VAL A 82 -0.07 5.09 -8.51
C VAL A 82 0.63 5.81 -7.37
N ILE A 83 0.69 5.16 -6.21
CA ILE A 83 1.47 5.64 -5.07
C ILE A 83 2.86 5.04 -5.18
N ILE A 84 3.88 5.89 -5.27
CA ILE A 84 5.28 5.48 -5.28
C ILE A 84 5.78 5.45 -3.84
N LEU A 85 6.34 4.31 -3.45
CA LEU A 85 6.81 4.02 -2.11
C LEU A 85 8.32 3.80 -2.11
N ASN A 86 8.98 4.22 -1.03
CA ASN A 86 10.36 3.81 -0.76
C ASN A 86 10.40 2.81 0.39
N LEU A 87 10.77 1.56 0.06
CA LEU A 87 10.88 0.46 1.01
C LEU A 87 12.34 0.06 1.12
N ARG A 88 13.01 0.54 2.17
CA ARG A 88 14.43 0.26 2.45
C ARG A 88 15.36 0.54 1.26
N GLY A 89 15.13 1.65 0.56
CA GLY A 89 15.91 2.05 -0.61
C GLY A 89 15.45 1.43 -1.94
N ARG A 90 14.37 0.66 -1.95
CA ARG A 90 13.72 0.16 -3.17
C ARG A 90 12.48 0.99 -3.47
N GLU A 91 12.38 1.49 -4.69
CA GLU A 91 11.18 2.16 -5.16
C GLU A 91 10.18 1.12 -5.68
N VAL A 92 8.94 1.20 -5.21
CA VAL A 92 7.84 0.32 -5.64
C VAL A 92 6.61 1.18 -5.83
N GLY A 93 5.91 1.00 -6.95
CA GLY A 93 4.63 1.64 -7.19
C GLY A 93 3.48 0.69 -6.87
N MET A 94 2.46 1.21 -6.20
CA MET A 94 1.21 0.50 -5.96
C MET A 94 0.05 1.23 -6.64
N VAL A 95 -0.75 0.50 -7.40
CA VAL A 95 -1.98 1.00 -8.02
C VAL A 95 -3.11 0.90 -7.00
N VAL A 96 -3.80 2.01 -6.79
CA VAL A 96 -4.98 2.12 -5.93
C VAL A 96 -6.10 2.83 -6.68
N ASP A 97 -7.34 2.70 -6.22
CA ASP A 97 -8.49 3.28 -6.94
C ASP A 97 -8.59 4.78 -6.77
N SER A 98 -8.30 5.27 -5.57
CA SER A 98 -8.24 6.70 -5.27
C SER A 98 -7.47 6.93 -3.99
N VAL A 99 -6.77 8.06 -3.90
CA VAL A 99 -6.24 8.55 -2.64
C VAL A 99 -7.29 9.47 -2.01
N SER A 100 -7.57 9.25 -0.72
CA SER A 100 -8.51 10.05 0.05
C SER A 100 -7.78 11.30 0.58
N ASP A 101 -7.15 11.20 1.75
CA ASP A 101 -6.51 12.30 2.45
C ASP A 101 -5.37 11.76 3.34
N VAL A 102 -4.57 12.65 3.92
CA VAL A 102 -3.66 12.29 5.01
C VAL A 102 -4.40 12.39 6.34
N ILE A 103 -4.39 11.31 7.11
CA ILE A 103 -5.03 11.23 8.42
C ILE A 103 -3.99 11.08 9.52
N SER A 104 -4.18 11.79 10.63
CA SER A 104 -3.37 11.62 11.84
C SER A 104 -4.17 10.80 12.85
N LEU A 105 -3.65 9.64 13.23
CA LEU A 105 -4.33 8.73 14.17
C LEU A 105 -3.57 8.66 15.48
N SER A 106 -4.22 9.03 16.58
CA SER A 106 -3.64 8.81 17.90
C SER A 106 -3.58 7.30 18.19
N PRO A 107 -2.62 6.81 19.01
CA PRO A 107 -2.53 5.39 19.36
C PRO A 107 -3.81 4.80 19.94
N GLU A 108 -4.60 5.63 20.64
CA GLU A 108 -5.90 5.26 21.23
C GLU A 108 -7.00 5.05 20.18
N GLN A 109 -6.84 5.63 18.98
CA GLN A 109 -7.75 5.50 17.84
C GLN A 109 -7.42 4.29 16.97
N VAL A 110 -6.26 3.67 17.18
CA VAL A 110 -5.85 2.45 16.51
C VAL A 110 -6.23 1.27 17.38
N ARG A 111 -7.22 0.51 16.92
CA ARG A 111 -7.60 -0.76 17.54
C ARG A 111 -6.83 -1.89 16.89
N PRO A 112 -6.45 -2.93 17.64
CA PRO A 112 -5.92 -4.14 17.01
C PRO A 112 -6.95 -4.66 16.01
N ALA A 113 -6.47 -5.16 14.87
CA ALA A 113 -7.35 -5.80 13.91
C ALA A 113 -8.08 -6.94 14.63
N PRO A 114 -9.42 -7.02 14.56
CA PRO A 114 -10.11 -8.23 14.95
C PRO A 114 -9.53 -9.38 14.13
N GLU A 115 -9.63 -10.62 14.61
CA GLU A 115 -9.37 -11.82 13.81
C GLU A 115 -10.42 -11.91 12.68
N MET A 116 -10.38 -10.96 11.74
CA MET A 116 -11.25 -10.87 10.59
C MET A 116 -10.79 -11.98 9.64
N GLY A 117 -11.64 -13.01 9.57
CA GLY A 117 -11.34 -14.26 8.91
C GLY A 117 -10.85 -14.10 7.47
N THR A 118 -9.80 -14.87 7.17
CA THR A 118 -9.60 -15.62 5.92
C THR A 118 -9.27 -14.89 4.61
N ALA A 119 -9.36 -13.57 4.47
CA ALA A 119 -9.00 -12.91 3.20
C ALA A 119 -7.61 -12.24 3.19
N MET A 120 -7.22 -11.60 4.29
CA MET A 120 -5.93 -10.92 4.43
C MET A 120 -5.03 -11.72 5.37
N ASN A 121 -3.81 -12.04 4.95
CA ASN A 121 -2.83 -12.64 5.85
C ASN A 121 -2.52 -11.60 6.95
N THR A 122 -2.93 -11.88 8.18
CA THR A 122 -2.92 -10.94 9.32
C THR A 122 -1.53 -10.41 9.67
N ASP A 123 -0.47 -11.01 9.12
CA ASP A 123 0.93 -10.64 9.37
C ASP A 123 1.28 -9.21 8.89
N HIS A 124 0.56 -8.71 7.89
CA HIS A 124 0.78 -7.39 7.29
C HIS A 124 -0.17 -6.31 7.81
N LEU A 125 -1.15 -6.65 8.64
CA LEU A 125 -2.10 -5.69 9.22
C LEU A 125 -1.50 -5.10 10.50
N ILE A 126 -1.48 -3.77 10.59
CA ILE A 126 -1.10 -3.04 11.81
C ILE A 126 -2.30 -2.96 12.76
N GLY A 127 -3.49 -2.68 12.20
CA GLY A 127 -4.72 -2.53 12.97
C GLY A 127 -5.82 -1.81 12.20
N LEU A 128 -6.86 -1.40 12.91
CA LEU A 128 -7.95 -0.58 12.40
C LEU A 128 -7.91 0.80 13.05
N GLY A 129 -7.69 1.83 12.24
CA GLY A 129 -7.83 3.22 12.63
C GLY A 129 -9.29 3.65 12.57
N THR A 130 -9.76 4.40 13.57
CA THR A 130 -11.07 5.06 13.52
C THR A 130 -10.92 6.56 13.66
N LEU A 131 -11.31 7.30 12.62
CA LEU A 131 -11.32 8.76 12.59
C LEU A 131 -12.69 9.24 12.12
N ASP A 132 -13.39 10.05 12.92
CA ASP A 132 -14.71 10.62 12.56
C ASP A 132 -15.70 9.58 11.99
N GLN A 133 -15.79 8.41 12.63
CA GLN A 133 -16.61 7.25 12.20
C GLN A 133 -16.18 6.55 10.90
N ARG A 134 -15.11 7.02 10.24
CA ARG A 134 -14.45 6.30 9.14
C ARG A 134 -13.55 5.22 9.71
N MET A 135 -13.63 4.02 9.14
CA MET A 135 -12.77 2.90 9.48
C MET A 135 -11.68 2.79 8.41
N VAL A 136 -10.43 2.83 8.84
CA VAL A 136 -9.26 2.72 7.95
C VAL A 136 -8.43 1.52 8.35
N ILE A 137 -8.20 0.61 7.41
CA ILE A 137 -7.38 -0.58 7.62
C ILE A 137 -5.91 -0.19 7.49
N LEU A 138 -5.17 -0.21 8.60
CA LEU A 138 -3.76 0.16 8.62
C LEU A 138 -2.89 -1.04 8.22
N VAL A 139 -2.06 -0.85 7.21
CA VAL A 139 -1.25 -1.91 6.61
C VAL A 139 0.24 -1.58 6.74
N ASP A 140 1.02 -2.57 7.17
CA ASP A 140 2.47 -2.56 7.15
C ASP A 140 2.94 -2.87 5.72
N ILE A 141 3.20 -1.80 4.98
CA ILE A 141 3.60 -1.88 3.58
C ILE A 141 4.98 -2.51 3.39
N ASP A 142 5.89 -2.39 4.37
CA ASP A 142 7.20 -3.05 4.32
C ASP A 142 7.00 -4.56 4.34
N LYS A 143 6.17 -5.08 5.25
CA LYS A 143 5.89 -6.52 5.31
C LYS A 143 5.07 -7.00 4.12
N LEU A 144 4.04 -6.25 3.74
CA LEU A 144 3.18 -6.58 2.61
C LEU A 144 3.97 -6.67 1.31
N MET A 145 5.02 -5.86 1.17
CA MET A 145 5.88 -5.89 0.00
C MET A 145 7.14 -6.74 0.19
N SER A 146 7.40 -7.25 1.40
CA SER A 146 8.50 -8.19 1.68
C SER A 146 8.13 -9.66 1.44
N SER A 147 6.88 -9.97 1.10
CA SER A 147 6.43 -11.34 0.81
C SER A 147 7.32 -11.97 -0.26
N THR A 148 7.67 -13.25 -0.08
CA THR A 148 8.62 -14.03 -0.90
C THR A 148 8.37 -13.94 -2.41
N GLU A 149 7.14 -13.65 -2.83
CA GLU A 149 6.73 -13.42 -4.22
C GLU A 149 7.42 -12.21 -4.89
N MET A 150 7.85 -11.21 -4.13
CA MET A 150 8.58 -10.05 -4.65
C MET A 150 10.08 -10.29 -4.85
N GLY A 151 10.62 -11.34 -4.22
CA GLY A 151 11.99 -11.81 -4.46
C GLY A 151 12.21 -12.28 -5.90
N LEU A 152 11.14 -12.48 -6.67
CA LEU A 152 11.23 -12.77 -8.10
C LEU A 152 11.68 -11.54 -8.92
N ILE A 153 11.36 -10.32 -8.48
CA ILE A 153 11.74 -9.07 -9.16
C ILE A 153 13.25 -8.82 -9.05
N GLU A 154 13.88 -9.20 -7.94
CA GLU A 154 15.33 -9.07 -7.76
C GLU A 154 16.13 -9.91 -8.77
N LYS A 155 15.59 -11.03 -9.26
CA LYS A 155 16.26 -11.85 -10.27
C LYS A 155 16.23 -11.28 -11.68
N ILE A 156 15.41 -10.25 -11.93
CA ILE A 156 15.29 -9.62 -13.26
C ILE A 156 16.31 -8.48 -13.41
N HIS A 157 16.87 -7.99 -12.30
CA HIS A 157 17.91 -6.95 -12.27
C HIS A 157 19.35 -7.51 -12.18
N ALA A 158 19.54 -8.83 -12.31
CA ALA A 158 20.86 -9.48 -12.27
C ALA A 158 21.35 -9.90 -13.65
#